data_AF-R2QIB2-F1
#
_entry.id   AF-R2QIB2-F1
#
_cell.length_a   1.000
_cell.length_b   1.000
_cell.length_c   1.000
_cell.angle_alpha   90.00
_cell.angle_beta   90.00
_cell.angle_gamma   90.00
#
_symmetry.space_group_name_H-M   'P 1'
#
loop_
_entity.id
_entity.type
_entity.pdbx_description
1 polymer ?
#
loop_
_entity_poly.entity_id
_entity_poly.type
_entity_poly.pdbx_seq_one_letter_code
_entity_poly.pdbx_strand_id
1 'polypeptide(L)'
;MKVRVFQVEESIRRSELDSFLINYVPRRLLTQKEAVQYTGTSPGTINEWVKQGMKVTIFHENSRPKYDIRDLDKWIDLHKV
;
A
#
# COMPACT_ATOMS: atom_id res chain seq x y z
N MET A 1 -36.85 22.22 14.55
CA MET A 1 -35.54 22.18 15.24
C MET A 1 -34.51 21.63 14.26
N LYS A 2 -33.49 22.41 13.87
CA LYS A 2 -32.51 22.02 12.83
C LYS A 2 -31.19 21.67 13.52
N VAL A 3 -30.85 20.39 13.60
CA VAL A 3 -29.58 19.93 14.18
C VAL A 3 -28.49 20.13 13.13
N ARG A 4 -27.43 20.90 13.45
CA ARG A 4 -26.24 20.99 12.61
C ARG A 4 -25.24 19.94 13.08
N VAL A 5 -24.85 19.06 12.16
CA VAL A 5 -23.68 18.19 12.34
C VAL A 5 -22.47 19.01 11.94
N PHE A 6 -21.56 19.26 12.88
CA PHE A 6 -20.25 19.86 12.58
C PHE A 6 -19.29 18.72 12.27
N GLN A 7 -18.86 18.63 11.02
CA GLN A 7 -17.80 17.72 10.61
C GLN A 7 -16.46 18.41 10.94
N VAL A 8 -15.70 17.85 11.88
CA VAL A 8 -14.35 18.33 12.21
C VAL A 8 -13.39 17.64 11.27
N GLU A 9 -12.86 18.36 10.28
CA GLU A 9 -11.72 17.88 9.48
C GLU A 9 -10.43 18.34 10.17
N GLU A 10 -9.75 17.39 10.83
CA GLU A 10 -8.42 17.65 11.38
C GLU A 10 -7.39 17.67 10.23
N SER A 11 -6.85 18.85 9.92
CA SER A 11 -5.76 19.02 8.96
C SER A 11 -4.41 19.08 9.68
N ILE A 12 -3.43 18.29 9.22
CA ILE A 12 -2.06 18.27 9.78
C ILE A 12 -1.17 19.26 9.01
N ARG A 13 -0.28 19.97 9.70
CA ARG A 13 0.69 20.88 9.05
C ARG A 13 1.80 20.09 8.39
N ARG A 14 2.28 20.55 7.23
CA ARG A 14 3.36 19.88 6.48
C ARG A 14 4.62 19.63 7.33
N SER A 15 5.01 20.59 8.15
CA SER A 15 6.17 20.46 9.05
C SER A 15 6.00 19.36 10.12
N GLU A 16 4.77 19.12 10.57
CA GLU A 16 4.46 18.06 11.53
C GLU A 16 4.55 16.69 10.84
N LEU A 17 4.00 16.59 9.63
CA LEU A 17 4.11 15.40 8.79
C LEU A 17 5.58 15.05 8.50
N ASP A 18 6.38 16.05 8.10
CA ASP A 18 7.81 15.86 7.82
C ASP A 18 8.57 15.36 9.07
N SER A 19 8.24 15.89 10.26
CA SER A 19 8.83 15.42 11.52
C SER A 19 8.42 14.00 11.89
N PHE A 20 7.18 13.59 11.61
CA PHE A 20 6.72 12.22 11.83
C PHE A 20 7.41 11.22 10.89
N LEU A 21 7.70 11.64 9.65
CA LEU A 21 8.25 10.78 8.61
C LEU A 21 9.79 10.71 8.62
N ILE A 22 10.49 11.56 9.38
CA ILE A 22 11.96 11.70 9.32
C ILE A 22 12.72 10.39 9.59
N ASN A 23 12.16 9.51 10.40
CA ASN A 23 12.71 8.18 10.71
C ASN A 23 11.80 7.03 10.24
N TYR A 24 10.75 7.36 9.48
CA TYR A 24 9.82 6.36 8.99
C TYR A 24 10.48 5.57 7.86
N VAL A 25 10.82 4.32 8.14
CA VAL A 25 11.18 3.35 7.12
C VAL A 25 9.89 2.61 6.74
N PRO A 26 9.33 2.83 5.54
CA PRO A 26 8.13 2.12 5.12
C PRO A 26 8.37 0.61 5.20
N ARG A 27 7.38 -0.13 5.70
CA ARG A 27 7.41 -1.60 5.67
C ARG A 27 7.56 -2.02 4.21
N ARG A 28 8.73 -2.55 3.86
CA ARG A 28 9.03 -2.97 2.47
C ARG A 28 8.15 -4.11 2.01
N LEU A 29 7.81 -5.02 2.93
CA LEU A 29 7.01 -6.21 2.67
C LEU A 29 5.58 -5.99 3.14
N LEU A 30 4.71 -5.78 2.17
CA LEU A 30 3.30 -5.50 2.35
C LEU A 30 2.49 -6.79 2.39
N THR A 31 1.42 -6.80 3.18
CA THR A 31 0.29 -7.71 3.01
C THR A 31 -0.48 -7.37 1.74
N GLN A 32 -1.39 -8.25 1.31
CA GLN A 32 -2.25 -7.95 0.16
C GLN A 32 -3.09 -6.68 0.37
N LYS A 33 -3.60 -6.44 1.58
CA LYS A 33 -4.37 -5.23 1.90
C LYS A 33 -3.51 -3.97 1.76
N GLU A 34 -2.30 -4.00 2.30
CA GLU A 34 -1.37 -2.87 2.19
C GLU A 34 -0.89 -2.67 0.75
N ALA A 35 -0.67 -3.74 -0.03
CA ALA A 35 -0.31 -3.64 -1.43
C ALA A 35 -1.41 -2.96 -2.27
N VAL A 36 -2.67 -3.36 -2.07
CA VAL A 36 -3.85 -2.72 -2.69
C VAL A 36 -3.91 -1.23 -2.34
N GLN A 37 -3.67 -0.87 -1.08
CA GLN A 37 -3.65 0.53 -0.65
C GLN A 37 -2.48 1.31 -1.28
N TYR A 38 -1.31 0.67 -1.39
CA TYR A 38 -0.11 1.28 -1.96
C TYR A 38 -0.26 1.53 -3.47
N THR A 39 -0.79 0.56 -4.22
CA THR A 39 -0.90 0.64 -5.69
C THR A 39 -2.18 1.31 -6.17
N GLY A 40 -3.18 1.49 -5.29
CA GLY A 40 -4.50 2.01 -5.66
C GLY A 40 -5.33 1.05 -6.53
N THR A 41 -4.97 -0.23 -6.59
CA THR A 41 -5.64 -1.23 -7.43
C THR A 41 -6.58 -2.14 -6.63
N SER A 42 -7.33 -3.01 -7.33
CA SER A 42 -8.18 -4.01 -6.66
C SER A 42 -7.36 -5.23 -6.17
N PRO A 43 -7.85 -6.00 -5.18
CA PRO A 43 -7.23 -7.27 -4.80
C PRO A 43 -7.15 -8.28 -5.95
N GLY A 44 -8.13 -8.27 -6.85
CA GLY A 44 -8.16 -9.12 -8.04
C GLY A 44 -7.02 -8.81 -9.00
N THR A 45 -6.77 -7.52 -9.23
CA THR A 45 -5.66 -7.04 -10.05
C THR A 45 -4.30 -7.50 -9.50
N ILE A 46 -4.09 -7.38 -8.18
CA ILE A 46 -2.88 -7.90 -7.53
C ILE A 46 -2.73 -9.41 -7.75
N ASN A 47 -3.82 -10.17 -7.62
CA ASN A 47 -3.78 -11.63 -7.86
C ASN A 47 -3.45 -11.96 -9.32
N GLU A 48 -3.93 -11.18 -10.28
CA GLU A 48 -3.60 -11.33 -11.70
C GLU A 48 -2.12 -11.06 -11.96
N TRP A 49 -1.54 -10.01 -11.36
CA TRP A 49 -0.11 -9.74 -11.48
C TRP A 49 0.73 -10.90 -10.95
N VAL A 50 0.36 -11.49 -9.80
CA VAL A 50 1.04 -12.69 -9.29
C VAL A 50 0.95 -13.85 -10.28
N LYS A 51 -0.24 -14.09 -10.88
CA LYS A 51 -0.41 -15.14 -11.90
C LYS A 51 0.41 -14.88 -13.16
N GLN A 52 0.62 -13.61 -13.50
CA GLN A 52 1.44 -13.18 -14.64
C GLN A 52 2.95 -13.26 -14.35
N GLY A 53 3.36 -13.57 -13.12
CA GLY A 53 4.75 -13.78 -12.74
C GLY A 53 5.34 -12.69 -11.84
N MET A 54 4.53 -11.79 -11.29
CA MET A 54 4.99 -10.83 -10.30
C MET A 54 5.54 -11.57 -9.07
N LYS A 55 6.74 -11.18 -8.66
CA LYS A 55 7.41 -11.81 -7.52
C LYS A 55 6.65 -11.53 -6.22
N VAL A 56 6.56 -12.57 -5.39
CA VAL A 56 6.06 -12.49 -4.03
C VAL A 56 7.01 -13.25 -3.11
N THR A 57 7.10 -12.81 -1.86
CA THR A 57 7.90 -13.47 -0.83
C THR A 57 6.98 -14.33 0.04
N ILE A 58 7.28 -15.61 0.18
CA ILE A 58 6.60 -16.54 1.09
C ILE A 58 7.64 -17.00 2.11
N PHE A 59 7.46 -16.64 3.39
CA PHE A 59 8.44 -16.93 4.44
C PHE A 59 8.46 -18.40 4.89
N HIS A 60 7.29 -19.05 4.87
CA HIS A 60 7.11 -20.47 5.20
C HIS A 60 6.00 -21.04 4.31
N GLU A 61 5.97 -22.36 4.11
CA GLU A 61 5.05 -23.05 3.18
C GLU A 61 3.56 -22.68 3.34
N ASN A 62 3.11 -22.39 4.56
CA ASN A 62 1.71 -22.02 4.88
C ASN A 62 1.49 -20.51 5.11
N SER A 63 2.51 -19.68 4.87
CA SER A 63 2.41 -18.24 5.11
C SER A 63 1.70 -17.54 3.97
N ARG A 64 0.91 -16.51 4.32
CA ARG A 64 0.36 -15.60 3.30
C ARG A 64 1.50 -14.88 2.58
N PRO A 65 1.40 -14.71 1.25
CA PRO A 65 2.42 -14.02 0.48
C PRO A 65 2.58 -12.57 0.93
N LYS A 66 3.81 -12.08 0.79
CA LYS A 66 4.19 -10.68 1.00
C LYS A 66 4.66 -10.07 -0.31
N TYR A 67 4.33 -8.80 -0.48
CA TYR A 67 4.60 -8.03 -1.69
C TYR A 67 5.69 -7.01 -1.36
N ASP A 68 6.84 -7.10 -2.03
CA ASP A 68 7.90 -6.10 -1.87
C ASP A 68 7.55 -4.86 -2.70
N ILE A 69 7.61 -3.69 -2.07
CA ILE A 69 7.37 -2.40 -2.75
C ILE A 69 8.23 -2.25 -4.01
N ARG A 70 9.50 -2.65 -3.97
CA ARG A 70 10.39 -2.51 -5.14
C ARG A 70 9.97 -3.40 -6.30
N ASP A 71 9.43 -4.58 -6.00
CA ASP A 71 8.94 -5.49 -7.03
C ASP A 71 7.60 -5.00 -7.58
N LEU A 72 6.74 -4.40 -6.75
CA LEU A 72 5.52 -3.71 -7.18
C LEU A 72 5.85 -2.54 -8.11
N ASP A 73 6.77 -1.65 -7.71
CA ASP A 73 7.17 -0.48 -8.52
C ASP A 73 7.75 -0.93 -9.87
N LYS A 74 8.65 -1.91 -9.87
CA LYS A 74 9.21 -2.50 -11.10
C LYS A 74 8.13 -3.11 -11.99
N TRP A 75 7.16 -3.79 -11.37
CA TRP A 75 6.07 -4.42 -12.12
C TRP A 75 5.21 -3.36 -12.83
N ILE A 76 4.84 -2.31 -12.11
CA ILE A 76 4.04 -1.20 -12.63
C ILE A 76 4.79 -0.48 -13.75
N ASP A 77 6.08 -0.19 -13.55
CA ASP A 77 6.93 0.48 -14.55
C ASP A 77 7.06 -0.37 -15.84
N LEU A 78 7.27 -1.68 -15.70
CA LEU A 78 7.39 -2.60 -16.83
C LEU A 78 6.08 -2.72 -17.63
N HIS A 79 4.94 -2.71 -16.95
CA HIS A 79 3.63 -2.94 -17.58
C HIS A 79 2.87 -1.64 -17.90
N LYS A 80 3.44 -0.47 -17.60
CA LYS A 80 2.84 0.87 -17.82
C LYS A 80 1.38 0.96 -17.36
N VAL A 81 1.08 0.42 -16.18
CA VAL A 81 -0.27 0.48 -15.58
C VAL A 81 -0.54 1.85 -15.00
#